data_AF-A0A8H3A729-F1
#
_entry.id   AF-A0A8H3A729-F1
#
_cell.length_a   1.000
_cell.length_b   1.000
_cell.length_c   1.000
_cell.angle_alpha   90.00
_cell.angle_beta   90.00
_cell.angle_gamma   90.00
#
_symmetry.space_group_name_H-M   'P 1'
#
loop_
_entity.id
_entity.type
_entity.pdbx_description
1 polymer ?
#
loop_
_entity_poly.entity_id
_entity_poly.type
_entity_poly.pdbx_seq_one_letter_code
_entity_poly.pdbx_strand_id
1 'polypeptide(L)'
;MAKAKAGKAAAKAAKKAKANEKQAKRETKTAKKTKGKEDPDDDLEAILEQMRQDWEKAHKVTEEISTGPPSRRANSTLTACPSGNYLWCIGGEYFSEDGKAHFYNDVYR
;
A
#
# COMPACT_ATOMS: atom_id res chain seq x y z
N MET A 1 -60.91 11.23 -43.27
CA MET A 1 -60.55 10.77 -41.90
C MET A 1 -59.03 10.66 -41.71
N ALA A 2 -58.27 11.76 -41.81
CA ALA A 2 -56.78 11.69 -41.80
C ALA A 2 -56.08 12.86 -41.07
N LYS A 3 -56.71 13.47 -40.05
CA LYS A 3 -56.07 14.54 -39.24
C LYS A 3 -56.07 14.29 -37.71
N ALA A 4 -56.49 13.11 -37.25
CA ALA A 4 -56.56 12.81 -35.80
C ALA A 4 -55.35 12.01 -35.24
N LYS A 5 -54.45 11.47 -36.08
CA LYS A 5 -53.30 10.65 -35.61
C LYS A 5 -51.97 11.41 -35.45
N ALA A 6 -51.82 12.62 -36.00
CA ALA A 6 -50.56 13.38 -35.91
C ALA A 6 -50.40 14.16 -34.59
N GLY A 7 -51.49 14.63 -33.97
CA GLY A 7 -51.43 15.42 -32.72
C GLY A 7 -51.03 14.61 -31.47
N LYS A 8 -51.31 13.30 -31.45
CA LYS A 8 -51.04 12.44 -30.29
C LYS A 8 -49.57 11.97 -30.21
N ALA A 9 -48.85 11.99 -31.33
CA ALA A 9 -47.43 11.64 -31.40
C ALA A 9 -46.53 12.82 -30.95
N ALA A 10 -46.85 14.04 -31.37
CA ALA A 10 -46.11 15.25 -31.00
C ALA A 10 -46.20 15.55 -29.48
N ALA A 11 -47.36 15.31 -28.86
CA ALA A 11 -47.55 15.52 -27.42
C ALA A 11 -46.77 14.50 -26.55
N LYS A 12 -46.58 13.26 -27.02
CA LYS A 12 -45.75 12.25 -26.33
C LYS A 12 -44.26 12.54 -26.45
N ALA A 13 -43.80 13.07 -27.59
CA ALA A 13 -42.41 13.46 -27.78
C ALA A 13 -42.02 14.65 -26.89
N ALA A 14 -42.89 15.65 -26.76
CA ALA A 14 -42.64 16.82 -25.91
C ALA A 14 -42.61 16.48 -24.40
N LYS A 15 -43.40 15.50 -23.95
CA LYS A 15 -43.37 15.02 -22.55
C LYS A 15 -42.10 14.23 -22.23
N LYS A 16 -41.58 13.46 -23.19
CA LYS A 16 -40.34 12.68 -23.05
C LYS A 16 -39.10 13.58 -23.04
N ALA A 17 -39.10 14.65 -23.85
CA ALA A 17 -38.04 15.66 -23.85
C ALA A 17 -37.95 16.41 -22.51
N LYS A 18 -39.09 16.85 -21.94
CA LYS A 18 -39.11 17.53 -20.63
C LYS A 18 -38.73 16.62 -19.45
N ALA A 19 -38.96 15.31 -19.56
CA ALA A 19 -38.53 14.33 -18.55
C ALA A 19 -37.01 14.13 -18.59
N ASN A 20 -36.43 13.99 -19.78
CA ASN A 20 -34.98 13.81 -19.97
C ASN A 20 -34.20 15.07 -19.54
N GLU A 21 -34.72 16.27 -19.79
CA GLU A 21 -34.07 17.52 -19.36
C GLU A 21 -34.07 17.68 -17.83
N LYS A 22 -35.13 17.20 -17.15
CA LYS A 22 -35.20 17.16 -15.69
C LYS A 22 -34.27 16.12 -15.09
N GLN A 23 -34.05 15.01 -15.79
CA GLN A 23 -33.15 13.93 -15.40
C GLN A 23 -31.67 14.33 -15.58
N ALA A 24 -31.33 14.97 -16.71
CA ALA A 24 -30.01 15.54 -16.95
C ALA A 24 -29.64 16.67 -15.97
N LYS A 25 -30.61 17.52 -15.57
CA LYS A 25 -30.41 18.51 -14.48
C LYS A 25 -30.24 17.87 -13.10
N ARG A 26 -30.80 16.68 -12.89
CA ARG A 26 -30.62 15.92 -11.63
C ARG A 26 -29.23 15.27 -11.62
N GLU A 27 -28.84 14.60 -12.71
CA GLU A 27 -27.54 13.96 -12.90
C GLU A 27 -26.37 14.96 -12.87
N THR A 28 -26.51 16.14 -13.47
CA THR A 28 -25.50 17.20 -13.35
C THR A 28 -25.43 17.82 -11.95
N LYS A 29 -26.55 17.89 -11.20
CA LYS A 29 -26.53 18.28 -9.79
C LYS A 29 -25.91 17.21 -8.90
N THR A 30 -26.15 15.91 -9.14
CA THR A 30 -25.49 14.84 -8.39
C THR A 30 -24.00 14.79 -8.72
N ALA A 31 -23.61 14.89 -9.99
CA ALA A 31 -22.21 14.93 -10.42
C ALA A 31 -21.44 16.15 -9.88
N LYS A 32 -22.09 17.32 -9.75
CA LYS A 32 -21.49 18.51 -9.15
C LYS A 32 -21.43 18.42 -7.61
N LYS A 33 -22.29 17.61 -6.98
CA LYS A 33 -22.26 17.33 -5.54
C LYS A 33 -21.20 16.27 -5.18
N THR A 34 -20.90 15.33 -6.08
CA THR A 34 -19.76 14.41 -5.93
C THR A 34 -18.41 15.04 -6.30
N LYS A 35 -18.37 16.08 -7.13
CA LYS A 35 -17.12 16.83 -7.42
C LYS A 35 -16.75 17.93 -6.43
N GLY A 36 -17.61 18.22 -5.45
CA GLY A 36 -17.43 19.27 -4.45
C GLY A 36 -17.56 18.78 -3.01
N LYS A 37 -17.54 17.46 -2.81
CA LYS A 37 -17.32 16.84 -1.51
C LYS A 37 -15.89 16.34 -1.58
N GLU A 38 -14.95 17.22 -1.26
CA GLU A 38 -13.77 16.76 -0.52
C GLU A 38 -14.37 16.25 0.80
N ASP A 39 -14.82 15.00 0.79
CA ASP A 39 -15.32 14.36 2.00
C ASP A 39 -14.07 14.24 2.89
N PRO A 40 -14.07 14.80 4.11
CA PRO A 40 -12.98 14.56 5.05
C PRO A 40 -12.77 13.06 5.32
N ASP A 41 -13.76 12.22 4.99
CA ASP A 41 -13.65 10.76 5.02
C ASP A 41 -12.65 10.19 3.98
N ASP A 42 -12.51 10.81 2.79
CA ASP A 42 -11.52 10.36 1.78
C ASP A 42 -10.07 10.62 2.26
N ASP A 43 -9.86 11.68 3.05
CA ASP A 43 -8.56 11.97 3.68
C ASP A 43 -8.30 11.04 4.88
N LEU A 44 -9.32 10.69 5.67
CA LEU A 44 -9.18 9.72 6.75
C LEU A 44 -8.80 8.33 6.24
N GLU A 45 -9.42 7.86 5.16
CA GLU A 45 -9.05 6.59 4.52
C GLU A 45 -7.63 6.63 3.97
N ALA A 46 -7.23 7.74 3.33
CA ALA A 46 -5.87 7.94 2.83
C ALA A 46 -4.82 7.96 3.94
N ILE A 47 -5.10 8.64 5.06
CA ILE A 47 -4.23 8.69 6.24
C ILE A 47 -4.10 7.31 6.87
N LEU A 48 -5.20 6.58 7.04
CA LEU A 48 -5.18 5.21 7.58
C LEU A 48 -4.36 4.26 6.71
N GLU A 49 -4.52 4.34 5.39
CA GLU A 49 -3.75 3.54 4.45
C GLU A 49 -2.26 3.91 4.48
N GLN A 50 -1.93 5.20 4.59
CA GLN A 50 -0.55 5.64 4.75
C GLN A 50 0.07 5.13 6.06
N MET A 51 -0.65 5.20 7.17
CA MET A 51 -0.21 4.65 8.46
C MET A 51 0.01 3.14 8.38
N ARG A 52 -0.86 2.41 7.69
CA ARG A 52 -0.71 0.97 7.45
C ARG A 52 0.54 0.67 6.64
N GLN A 53 0.78 1.41 5.56
CA GLN A 53 1.97 1.25 4.72
C GLN A 53 3.26 1.58 5.48
N ASP A 54 3.25 2.64 6.29
CA ASP A 54 4.42 3.01 7.10
C ASP A 54 4.68 1.98 8.19
N TRP A 55 3.63 1.43 8.80
CA TRP A 55 3.74 0.33 9.75
C TRP A 55 4.32 -0.93 9.09
N GLU A 56 3.80 -1.32 7.92
CA GLU A 56 4.29 -2.47 7.14
C GLU A 56 5.75 -2.28 6.72
N LYS A 57 6.15 -1.07 6.32
CA LYS A 57 7.55 -0.75 5.99
C LYS A 57 8.46 -0.82 7.22
N ALA A 58 8.04 -0.23 8.34
CA ALA A 58 8.82 -0.22 9.58
C ALA A 58 8.98 -1.62 10.20
N HIS A 59 7.97 -2.48 10.05
CA HIS A 59 7.95 -3.84 10.59
C HIS A 59 8.31 -4.90 9.55
N LYS A 60 8.83 -4.48 8.39
CA LYS A 60 9.29 -5.41 7.36
C LYS A 60 10.52 -6.15 7.88
N VAL A 61 10.35 -7.44 8.18
CA VAL A 61 11.47 -8.33 8.51
C VAL A 61 12.27 -8.59 7.23
N THR A 62 13.55 -8.23 7.24
CA THR A 62 14.50 -8.55 6.17
C THR A 62 15.49 -9.57 6.69
N GLU A 63 15.53 -10.75 6.06
CA GLU A 63 16.52 -11.78 6.35
C GLU A 63 17.59 -11.74 5.26
N GLU A 64 18.83 -11.50 5.65
CA GLU A 64 19.98 -11.62 4.77
C GLU A 64 20.76 -12.87 5.17
N ILE A 65 20.95 -13.79 4.22
CA ILE A 65 21.76 -14.97 4.44
C ILE A 65 23.22 -14.57 4.25
N SER A 66 24.00 -14.56 5.34
CA SER A 66 25.44 -14.35 5.27
C SER A 66 26.08 -15.46 4.43
N THR A 67 26.75 -15.08 3.33
CA THR A 67 27.40 -16.02 2.41
C THR A 67 28.90 -16.08 2.66
N GLY A 68 29.48 -17.29 2.62
CA GLY A 68 30.90 -17.51 2.85
C GLY A 68 31.28 -17.67 4.33
N PRO A 69 32.59 -17.85 4.62
CA PRO A 69 33.09 -17.98 5.99
C PRO A 69 33.01 -16.63 6.74
N PRO A 70 32.88 -16.65 8.08
CA PRO A 70 32.92 -15.43 8.88
C PRO A 70 34.26 -14.71 8.71
N SER A 71 34.22 -13.37 8.72
CA SER A 71 35.41 -12.54 8.76
C SER A 71 36.22 -12.77 10.05
N ARG A 72 37.50 -12.38 10.04
CA ARG A 72 38.32 -12.36 11.26
C ARG A 72 37.64 -11.49 12.32
N ARG A 73 37.38 -12.07 13.48
CA ARG A 73 36.69 -11.42 14.60
C ARG A 73 37.07 -12.08 15.93
N ALA A 74 36.98 -11.30 16.99
CA ALA A 74 37.09 -11.71 18.38
C ALA A 74 35.70 -11.68 19.04
N ASN A 75 35.57 -12.32 20.21
CA ASN A 75 34.37 -12.28 21.04
C ASN A 75 33.05 -12.69 20.33
N SER A 76 33.15 -13.51 19.28
CA SER A 76 31.98 -14.15 18.67
C SER A 76 31.50 -15.31 19.52
N THR A 77 30.19 -15.50 19.62
CA THR A 77 29.61 -16.63 20.35
C THR A 77 29.45 -17.82 19.41
N LEU A 78 30.07 -18.96 19.77
CA LEU A 78 29.92 -20.22 19.05
C LEU A 78 28.91 -21.11 19.78
N THR A 79 27.79 -21.43 19.12
CA THR A 79 26.70 -22.23 19.70
C THR A 79 26.43 -23.47 18.87
N ALA A 80 26.48 -24.64 19.49
CA ALA A 80 26.15 -25.89 18.80
C ALA A 80 24.65 -25.93 18.44
N CYS A 81 24.33 -26.41 17.24
CA CYS A 81 22.94 -26.57 16.82
C CYS A 81 22.28 -27.72 17.60
N PRO A 82 21.11 -27.53 18.23
CA PRO A 82 20.46 -28.58 19.01
C PRO A 82 19.90 -29.72 18.15
N SER A 83 19.65 -29.47 16.86
CA SER A 83 18.98 -30.40 15.95
C SER A 83 19.86 -30.90 14.80
N GLY A 84 21.13 -30.48 14.72
CA GLY A 84 21.99 -30.84 13.59
C GLY A 84 23.47 -30.64 13.84
N ASN A 85 24.28 -30.96 12.83
CA ASN A 85 25.75 -30.92 12.91
C ASN A 85 26.33 -29.56 12.48
N TYR A 86 25.66 -28.47 12.85
CA TYR A 86 26.10 -27.10 12.54
C TYR A 86 26.62 -26.42 13.80
N LEU A 87 27.58 -25.53 13.63
CA LEU A 87 28.09 -24.65 14.69
C LEU A 87 27.77 -23.22 14.30
N TRP A 88 26.87 -22.60 15.04
CA TRP A 88 26.44 -21.24 14.80
C TRP A 88 27.51 -20.27 15.30
N CYS A 89 27.91 -19.33 14.46
CA CYS A 89 28.78 -18.21 14.86
C CYS A 89 27.97 -16.93 14.86
N ILE A 90 27.81 -16.33 16.04
CA ILE A 90 26.91 -15.20 16.27
C ILE A 90 27.75 -13.98 16.62
N GLY A 91 27.63 -12.94 15.79
CA GLY A 91 28.22 -11.62 16.01
C GLY A 91 29.73 -11.63 16.18
N GLY A 92 30.22 -10.82 17.12
CA GLY A 92 31.64 -10.60 17.41
C GLY A 92 32.09 -9.20 17.05
N GLU A 93 33.38 -8.94 17.26
CA GLU A 93 33.99 -7.64 17.01
C GLU A 93 35.38 -7.76 16.38
N TYR A 94 35.83 -6.73 15.69
CA TYR A 94 37.18 -6.68 15.12
C TYR A 94 37.74 -5.28 15.28
N PHE A 95 38.90 -5.18 15.93
CA PHE A 95 39.65 -3.93 16.00
C PHE A 95 40.72 -3.92 14.91
N SER A 96 40.53 -3.03 13.94
CA SER A 96 41.42 -2.88 12.79
C SER A 96 42.69 -2.08 13.13
N GLU A 97 43.72 -2.24 12.31
CA GLU A 97 44.96 -1.46 12.41
C GLU A 97 44.72 0.05 12.20
N ASP A 98 43.63 0.41 11.50
CA ASP A 98 43.18 1.80 11.30
C ASP A 98 42.57 2.44 12.56
N GLY A 99 42.57 1.73 13.70
CA GLY A 99 42.03 2.20 14.97
C GLY A 99 40.50 2.19 15.06
N LYS A 100 39.81 1.49 14.14
CA LYS A 100 38.35 1.36 14.12
C LYS A 100 37.89 0.01 14.67
N ALA A 101 36.88 0.07 15.53
CA ALA A 101 36.14 -1.10 15.99
C ALA A 101 34.98 -1.41 15.06
N HIS A 102 34.91 -2.65 14.59
CA HIS A 102 33.80 -3.21 13.83
C HIS A 102 33.01 -4.14 14.74
N PHE A 103 31.69 -3.97 14.78
CA PHE A 103 30.79 -4.85 15.51
C PHE A 103 29.87 -5.53 14.51
N TYR A 104 29.69 -6.83 14.68
CA TYR A 104 28.93 -7.64 13.75
C TYR A 104 27.64 -8.12 14.40
N ASN A 105 26.53 -7.99 13.67
CA ASN A 105 25.20 -8.50 14.02
C ASN A 105 24.76 -9.66 13.13
N ASP A 106 25.68 -10.20 12.33
CA ASP A 106 25.47 -11.32 11.42
C ASP A 106 25.53 -12.67 12.16
N VAL A 107 24.97 -13.69 11.51
CA VAL A 107 24.93 -15.07 12.02
C VAL A 107 25.35 -16.01 10.90
N TYR A 108 26.36 -16.84 11.17
CA TYR A 108 26.82 -17.88 10.26
C TYR A 108 26.41 -19.26 10.79
N ARG A 109 26.16 -20.19 9.87
CA ARG A 109 25.82 -21.59 10.14
C ARG A 109 26.79 -22.54 9.44
#